data_AF-A0A3D3L3J5-F1
#
_entry.id   AF-A0A3D3L3J5-F1
#
_cell.length_a   1.000
_cell.length_b   1.000
_cell.length_c   1.000
_cell.angle_alpha   90.00
_cell.angle_beta   90.00
_cell.angle_gamma   90.00
#
_symmetry.space_group_name_H-M   'P 1'
#
loop_
_entity.id
_entity.type
_entity.pdbx_description
1 polymer ?
#
loop_
_entity_poly.entity_id
_entity_poly.type
_entity_poly.pdbx_seq_one_letter_code
_entity_poly.pdbx_strand_id
1 'polypeptide(L)'
;TGSDIHSPILTINSGWRNETIITVDAQTHIDYGLAYPVTYEFIIPAGSDNLQSYRRFQATQDWSQIVEKTTEDFFNGIEAVRFDYDENTAYVSVGFSEFSDSIYIKLTDNDGNNIDATYSGMSQYYDNRDAAVTATADDWAGWVNDKF
;
A
#
# COMPACT_ATOMS: atom_id res chain seq x y z
N THR A 1 17.58 28.76 -20.34
CA THR A 1 18.03 28.39 -18.99
C THR A 1 16.82 27.95 -18.19
N GLY A 2 16.51 26.65 -18.25
CA GLY A 2 15.48 26.03 -17.43
C GLY A 2 16.07 24.73 -16.96
N SER A 3 16.49 24.68 -15.70
CA SER A 3 16.75 23.41 -15.04
C SER A 3 15.36 22.88 -14.73
N ASP A 4 14.87 21.93 -15.52
CA ASP A 4 13.70 21.15 -15.15
C ASP A 4 14.09 20.38 -13.89
N ILE A 5 13.75 20.95 -12.73
CA ILE A 5 13.88 20.27 -11.45
C ILE A 5 12.73 19.26 -11.46
N HIS A 6 12.96 18.10 -12.07
CA HIS A 6 12.03 17.00 -11.97
C HIS A 6 12.08 16.52 -10.52
N SER A 7 11.15 17.01 -9.70
CA SER A 7 10.89 16.42 -8.40
C SER A 7 10.64 14.92 -8.59
N PRO A 8 11.17 14.05 -7.72
CA PRO A 8 10.91 12.62 -7.80
C PRO A 8 9.40 12.37 -7.71
N ILE A 9 8.87 11.57 -8.64
CA ILE A 9 7.43 11.25 -8.73
C ILE A 9 6.92 10.65 -7.42
N LEU A 10 7.72 9.80 -6.76
CA LEU A 10 7.44 9.20 -5.46
C LEU A 10 8.66 9.39 -4.56
N THR A 11 8.43 9.84 -3.33
CA THR A 11 9.46 9.93 -2.29
C THR A 11 9.02 9.14 -1.07
N ILE A 12 9.95 8.39 -0.49
CA ILE A 12 9.72 7.62 0.73
C ILE A 12 10.72 8.08 1.76
N ASN A 13 10.22 8.59 2.89
CA ASN A 13 11.02 9.01 4.02
C ASN A 13 10.67 8.15 5.23
N SER A 14 11.60 7.27 5.59
CA SER A 14 11.52 6.45 6.80
C SER A 14 12.55 7.03 7.76
N GLY A 15 12.10 7.87 8.69
CA GLY A 15 12.95 8.68 9.55
C GLY A 15 12.91 8.26 11.03
N TRP A 16 13.52 9.08 11.89
CA TRP A 16 13.77 8.85 13.34
C TRP A 16 12.50 8.77 14.23
N ARG A 17 11.31 8.69 13.62
CA ARG A 17 10.01 8.78 14.31
C ARG A 17 9.21 7.48 14.29
N ASN A 18 9.79 6.38 13.80
CA ASN A 18 9.08 5.11 13.57
C ASN A 18 7.82 5.32 12.71
N GLU A 19 7.88 6.32 11.82
CA GLU A 19 6.85 6.67 10.85
C GLU A 19 7.51 6.65 9.47
N THR A 20 6.82 6.05 8.50
CA THR A 20 7.18 6.13 7.09
C THR A 20 6.22 7.07 6.39
N ILE A 21 6.79 8.05 5.70
CA ILE A 21 6.06 9.07 4.95
C ILE A 21 6.30 8.80 3.48
N ILE A 22 5.21 8.58 2.75
CA ILE A 22 5.21 8.33 1.32
C ILE A 22 4.53 9.53 0.69
N THR A 23 5.24 10.23 -0.19
CA THR A 23 4.71 11.42 -0.86
C THR A 23 4.82 11.26 -2.36
N VAL A 24 3.82 11.74 -3.07
CA VAL A 24 3.81 11.77 -4.53
C VAL A 24 3.88 13.21 -5.02
N ASP A 25 4.37 13.40 -6.25
CA ASP A 25 4.21 14.66 -6.95
C ASP A 25 2.72 15.00 -7.16
N ALA A 26 2.33 16.25 -6.86
CA ALA A 26 0.94 16.69 -6.88
C ALA A 26 0.30 16.61 -8.28
N GLN A 27 1.06 16.87 -9.35
CA GLN A 27 0.52 16.77 -10.71
C GLN A 27 0.24 15.31 -11.07
N THR A 28 1.13 14.40 -10.68
CA THR A 28 0.92 12.96 -10.84
C THR A 28 -0.34 12.51 -10.10
N HIS A 29 -0.57 13.00 -8.88
CA HIS A 29 -1.77 12.66 -8.13
C HIS A 29 -3.05 13.19 -8.79
N ILE A 30 -3.03 14.39 -9.34
CA ILE A 30 -4.16 14.96 -10.11
C ILE A 30 -4.44 14.13 -11.37
N ASP A 31 -3.40 13.74 -12.10
CA ASP A 31 -3.54 13.06 -13.38
C ASP A 31 -4.07 11.62 -13.24
N TYR A 32 -3.70 10.93 -12.15
CA TYR A 32 -3.96 9.49 -12.00
C TYR A 32 -4.85 9.14 -10.79
N GLY A 33 -5.10 10.08 -9.88
CA GLY A 33 -5.90 9.90 -8.66
C GLY A 33 -5.25 9.00 -7.59
N LEU A 34 -4.52 7.95 -7.98
CA LEU A 34 -3.73 7.06 -7.11
C LEU A 34 -4.49 6.51 -5.89
N ALA A 35 -5.81 6.38 -6.01
CA ALA A 35 -6.70 5.90 -4.96
C ALA A 35 -6.66 4.37 -4.80
N TYR A 36 -6.20 3.63 -5.82
CA TYR A 36 -6.06 2.18 -5.72
C TYR A 36 -4.90 1.84 -4.77
N PRO A 37 -5.12 1.02 -3.73
CA PRO A 37 -4.08 0.75 -2.75
C PRO A 37 -2.87 0.02 -3.33
N VAL A 38 -1.68 0.55 -3.01
CA VAL A 38 -0.39 -0.10 -3.28
C VAL A 38 0.07 -0.77 -2.00
N THR A 39 0.68 -1.96 -2.13
CA THR A 39 1.23 -2.71 -1.00
C THR A 39 2.67 -2.30 -0.76
N TYR A 40 2.92 -1.75 0.42
CA TYR A 40 4.24 -1.39 0.93
C TYR A 40 4.72 -2.44 1.92
N GLU A 41 5.96 -2.86 1.78
CA GLU A 41 6.58 -3.90 2.60
C GLU A 41 7.45 -3.28 3.69
N PHE A 42 7.27 -3.76 4.91
CA PHE A 42 8.05 -3.36 6.07
C PHE A 42 8.66 -4.59 6.72
N ILE A 43 9.98 -4.56 6.95
CA ILE A 43 10.64 -5.53 7.81
C ILE A 43 10.28 -5.18 9.25
N ILE A 44 9.70 -6.13 9.96
CA ILE A 44 9.33 -6.00 11.39
C ILE A 44 10.33 -6.73 12.29
N PRO A 45 10.48 -6.34 13.57
CA PRO A 45 11.39 -7.01 14.49
C PRO A 45 11.03 -8.49 14.69
N ALA A 46 12.04 -9.36 14.73
CA ALA A 46 11.82 -10.78 14.95
C ALA A 46 11.21 -11.08 16.32
N GLY A 47 10.24 -12.00 16.36
CA GLY A 47 9.50 -12.33 17.57
C GLY A 47 8.42 -11.33 17.95
N SER A 48 8.08 -10.39 17.05
CA SER A 48 6.89 -9.55 17.22
C SER A 48 5.61 -10.38 17.16
N ASP A 49 4.58 -9.95 17.87
CA ASP A 49 3.22 -10.48 17.75
C ASP A 49 2.19 -9.34 17.91
N ASN A 50 0.94 -9.62 17.52
CA ASN A 50 -0.23 -8.75 17.73
C ASN A 50 0.03 -7.28 17.34
N LEU A 51 0.77 -7.08 16.25
CA LEU A 51 1.10 -5.76 15.75
C LEU A 51 -0.12 -5.08 15.15
N GLN A 52 -0.08 -3.76 15.12
CA GLN A 52 -1.11 -2.93 14.53
C GLN A 52 -0.49 -1.95 13.57
N SER A 53 -1.19 -1.64 12.48
CA SER A 53 -0.77 -0.63 11.52
C SER A 53 -1.77 0.51 11.50
N TYR A 54 -1.26 1.73 11.35
CA TYR A 54 -2.05 2.94 11.31
C TYR A 54 -1.62 3.81 10.15
N ARG A 55 -2.59 4.55 9.59
CA ARG A 55 -2.32 5.60 8.61
C ARG A 55 -2.98 6.92 8.95
N ARG A 56 -2.44 7.97 8.35
CA ARG A 56 -3.05 9.30 8.22
C ARG A 56 -2.55 9.94 6.92
N PHE A 57 -3.25 10.94 6.41
CA PHE A 57 -2.89 11.59 5.14
C PHE A 57 -2.31 12.99 5.35
N GLN A 58 -2.52 13.60 6.51
CA GLN A 58 -1.97 14.91 6.88
C GLN A 58 -1.28 14.81 8.24
N ALA A 59 -0.19 15.57 8.43
CA ALA A 59 0.61 15.52 9.66
C ALA A 59 -0.16 15.91 10.94
N THR A 60 -1.27 16.65 10.81
CA THR A 60 -2.13 17.07 11.92
C THR A 60 -3.36 16.19 12.11
N GLN A 61 -3.59 15.22 11.22
CA GLN A 61 -4.74 14.32 11.30
C GLN A 61 -4.50 13.24 12.36
N ASP A 62 -5.58 12.84 13.03
CA ASP A 62 -5.58 11.68 13.91
C ASP A 62 -5.27 10.39 13.13
N TRP A 63 -4.61 9.46 13.81
CA TRP A 63 -4.29 8.15 13.25
C TRP A 63 -5.55 7.30 13.10
N SER A 64 -5.70 6.67 11.94
CA SER A 64 -6.73 5.65 11.67
C SER A 64 -6.07 4.28 11.61
N GLN A 65 -6.56 3.32 12.39
CA GLN A 65 -6.06 1.95 12.35
C GLN A 65 -6.45 1.30 11.01
N ILE A 66 -5.50 0.61 10.39
CA ILE A 66 -5.72 -0.20 9.20
C ILE A 66 -6.20 -1.57 9.66
N VAL A 67 -7.26 -2.07 9.02
CA VAL A 67 -7.82 -3.39 9.32
C VAL A 67 -6.82 -4.48 8.94
N GLU A 68 -6.52 -5.36 9.90
CA GLU A 68 -5.69 -6.54 9.65
C GLU A 68 -6.47 -7.60 8.87
N LYS A 69 -5.77 -8.25 7.94
CA LYS A 69 -6.19 -9.40 7.18
C LYS A 69 -5.14 -10.50 7.28
N THR A 70 -5.61 -11.73 7.17
CA THR A 70 -4.80 -12.94 7.22
C THR A 70 -4.62 -13.54 5.83
N THR A 71 -3.73 -14.51 5.71
CA THR A 71 -3.54 -15.28 4.47
C THR A 71 -4.79 -16.08 4.06
N GLU A 72 -5.69 -16.37 5.00
CA GLU A 72 -6.96 -17.06 4.76
C GLU A 72 -8.05 -16.11 4.22
N ASP A 73 -7.88 -14.80 4.38
CA ASP A 73 -8.82 -13.82 3.88
C ASP A 73 -8.69 -13.63 2.36
N PHE A 74 -9.84 -13.62 1.67
CA PHE A 74 -9.93 -13.20 0.29
C PHE A 74 -10.16 -11.69 0.20
N PHE A 75 -9.15 -10.95 -0.24
CA PHE A 75 -9.22 -9.50 -0.44
C PHE A 75 -8.28 -9.05 -1.57
N ASN A 76 -8.70 -8.05 -2.33
CA ASN A 76 -7.89 -7.42 -3.37
C ASN A 76 -8.34 -5.97 -3.55
N GLY A 77 -7.38 -5.05 -3.68
CA GLY A 77 -7.65 -3.65 -3.97
C GLY A 77 -8.32 -2.87 -2.85
N ILE A 78 -8.14 -3.30 -1.59
CA ILE A 78 -8.66 -2.62 -0.41
C ILE A 78 -7.54 -2.07 0.49
N GLU A 79 -7.87 -1.14 1.37
CA GLU A 79 -6.98 -0.73 2.46
C GLU A 79 -6.95 -1.86 3.51
N ALA A 80 -5.78 -2.46 3.71
CA ALA A 80 -5.58 -3.58 4.63
C ALA A 80 -4.10 -3.73 5.01
N VAL A 81 -3.85 -4.35 6.16
CA VAL A 81 -2.50 -4.81 6.54
C VAL A 81 -2.51 -6.32 6.72
N ARG A 82 -1.45 -6.99 6.31
CA ARG A 82 -1.19 -8.39 6.65
C ARG A 82 0.19 -8.49 7.31
N PHE A 83 0.24 -9.10 8.48
CA PHE A 83 1.49 -9.39 9.17
C PHE A 83 1.89 -10.83 8.91
N ASP A 84 3.06 -11.01 8.32
CA ASP A 84 3.74 -12.28 8.18
C ASP A 84 4.84 -12.37 9.23
N TYR A 85 4.50 -12.94 10.38
CA TYR A 85 5.43 -13.06 11.51
C TYR A 85 6.51 -14.10 11.29
N ASP A 86 6.27 -15.10 10.42
CA ASP A 86 7.26 -16.11 10.07
C ASP A 86 8.35 -15.50 9.17
N GLU A 87 7.95 -14.66 8.21
CA GLU A 87 8.88 -13.95 7.32
C GLU A 87 9.34 -12.59 7.88
N ASN A 88 8.84 -12.19 9.06
CA ASN A 88 9.10 -10.88 9.67
C ASN A 88 8.80 -9.71 8.73
N THR A 89 7.70 -9.80 7.98
CA THR A 89 7.30 -8.80 7.00
C THR A 89 5.86 -8.35 7.23
N ALA A 90 5.61 -7.04 7.22
CA ALA A 90 4.27 -6.47 7.19
C ALA A 90 3.97 -5.92 5.79
N TYR A 91 2.84 -6.33 5.23
CA TYR A 91 2.31 -5.88 3.95
C TYR A 91 1.20 -4.87 4.19
N VAL A 92 1.49 -3.58 4.03
CA VAL A 92 0.54 -2.50 4.27
C VAL A 92 0.03 -1.98 2.93
N SER A 93 -1.24 -2.27 2.62
CA SER A 93 -1.90 -1.81 1.40
C SER A 93 -2.69 -0.53 1.67
N VAL A 94 -2.26 0.58 1.08
CA VAL A 94 -2.91 1.89 1.24
C VAL A 94 -2.80 2.71 -0.05
N GLY A 95 -3.86 3.46 -0.38
CA GLY A 95 -3.90 4.38 -1.51
C GLY A 95 -3.81 5.83 -1.05
N PHE A 96 -3.54 6.75 -1.97
CA PHE A 96 -3.60 8.17 -1.66
C PHE A 96 -5.06 8.62 -1.47
N SER A 97 -5.26 9.58 -0.57
CA SER A 97 -6.56 10.22 -0.38
C SER A 97 -6.75 11.34 -1.39
N GLU A 98 -7.97 11.61 -1.84
CA GLU A 98 -8.29 12.70 -2.78
C GLU A 98 -7.84 14.12 -2.36
N PHE A 99 -7.52 14.31 -1.08
CA PHE A 99 -7.19 15.60 -0.48
C PHE A 99 -5.74 15.72 0.04
N SER A 100 -4.87 14.74 -0.25
CA SER A 100 -3.46 14.78 0.19
C SER A 100 -2.53 13.99 -0.72
N ASP A 101 -1.37 14.58 -1.00
CA ASP A 101 -0.27 13.96 -1.74
C ASP A 101 0.66 13.15 -0.83
N SER A 102 0.20 12.79 0.38
CA SER A 102 1.02 12.14 1.40
C SER A 102 0.26 11.03 2.11
N ILE A 103 0.98 9.95 2.42
CA ILE A 103 0.55 8.86 3.27
C ILE A 103 1.57 8.73 4.39
N TYR A 104 1.11 8.71 5.63
CA TYR A 104 1.92 8.42 6.80
C TYR A 104 1.52 7.04 7.30
N ILE A 105 2.49 6.18 7.53
CA ILE A 105 2.30 4.83 8.06
C ILE A 105 3.11 4.70 9.34
N LYS A 106 2.54 4.09 10.37
CA LYS A 106 3.28 3.61 11.55
C LYS A 106 2.81 2.22 11.94
N LEU A 107 3.71 1.49 12.58
CA LEU A 107 3.43 0.17 13.15
C LEU A 107 3.63 0.24 14.66
N THR A 108 2.74 -0.40 15.41
CA THR A 108 2.80 -0.46 16.87
C THR A 108 2.63 -1.88 17.38
N ASP A 109 3.06 -2.13 18.62
CA ASP A 109 2.62 -3.29 19.38
C ASP A 109 1.16 -3.12 19.86
N ASN A 110 0.65 -4.13 20.56
CA ASN A 110 -0.70 -4.14 21.12
C ASN A 110 -0.90 -3.13 22.26
N ASP A 111 0.19 -2.63 22.88
CA ASP A 111 0.16 -1.59 23.90
C ASP A 111 0.21 -0.17 23.29
N GLY A 112 0.32 -0.08 21.97
CA GLY A 112 0.39 1.19 21.22
C GLY A 112 1.78 1.81 21.16
N ASN A 113 2.83 1.08 21.57
CA ASN A 113 4.21 1.55 21.41
C ASN A 113 4.65 1.38 19.96
N ASN A 114 5.28 2.40 19.39
CA ASN A 114 5.83 2.31 18.04
C ASN A 114 6.95 1.25 17.99
N ILE A 115 6.92 0.37 16.99
CA ILE A 115 7.99 -0.60 16.74
C ILE A 115 8.99 -0.09 15.72
N ASP A 116 10.20 -0.64 15.74
CA ASP A 116 11.26 -0.34 14.77
C ASP A 116 11.04 -1.16 13.49
N ALA A 117 10.15 -0.66 12.63
CA ALA A 117 9.87 -1.26 11.33
C ALA A 117 10.64 -0.51 10.23
N THR A 118 11.30 -1.26 9.35
CA THR A 118 12.09 -0.70 8.24
C THR A 118 11.37 -0.89 6.93
N TYR A 119 11.12 0.19 6.19
CA TYR A 119 10.59 0.10 4.82
C TYR A 119 11.56 -0.68 3.91
N SER A 120 11.04 -1.71 3.26
CA SER A 120 11.79 -2.61 2.37
C SER A 120 11.56 -2.27 0.90
N GLY A 121 10.29 -2.05 0.51
CA GLY A 121 9.93 -1.89 -0.88
C GLY A 121 8.42 -1.81 -1.11
N MET A 122 8.03 -1.79 -2.38
CA MET A 122 6.65 -2.00 -2.81
C MET A 122 6.55 -3.39 -3.41
N SER A 123 5.51 -4.13 -3.05
CA SER A 123 5.27 -5.46 -3.62
C SER A 123 5.01 -5.37 -5.12
N GLN A 124 5.48 -6.36 -5.87
CA GLN A 124 5.21 -6.45 -7.32
C GLN A 124 3.72 -6.69 -7.61
N TYR A 125 3.07 -7.47 -6.74
CA TYR A 125 1.64 -7.78 -6.80
C TYR A 125 0.95 -7.27 -5.53
N TYR A 126 -0.35 -7.02 -5.62
CA TYR A 126 -1.13 -6.64 -4.45
C TYR A 126 -1.02 -7.73 -3.37
N ASP A 127 -0.69 -7.30 -2.15
CA ASP A 127 -0.45 -8.16 -0.99
C ASP A 127 0.65 -9.22 -1.20
N ASN A 128 1.53 -8.99 -2.20
CA ASN A 128 2.54 -9.94 -2.66
C ASN A 128 2.01 -11.36 -2.94
N ARG A 129 0.75 -11.46 -3.37
CA ARG A 129 0.11 -12.72 -3.79
C ARG A 129 -0.05 -12.75 -5.30
N ASP A 130 0.15 -13.92 -5.90
CA ASP A 130 -0.14 -14.15 -7.31
C ASP A 130 -1.64 -13.92 -7.57
N ALA A 131 -1.96 -12.90 -8.36
CA ALA A 131 -3.33 -12.61 -8.74
C ALA A 131 -3.77 -13.51 -9.91
N ALA A 132 -4.82 -14.30 -9.70
CA ALA A 132 -5.49 -15.01 -10.79
C ALA A 132 -6.67 -14.16 -11.32
N VAL A 133 -6.65 -13.82 -12.61
CA VAL A 133 -7.78 -13.18 -13.29
C VAL A 133 -8.51 -14.25 -14.09
N THR A 134 -9.81 -14.45 -13.83
CA THR A 134 -10.69 -15.24 -14.70
C THR A 134 -11.54 -14.29 -15.52
N ALA A 135 -11.26 -14.20 -16.82
CA ALA A 135 -12.15 -13.56 -17.78
C ALA A 135 -12.93 -14.65 -18.53
N THR A 136 -14.24 -14.51 -18.61
CA THR A 136 -15.08 -15.35 -19.48
C THR A 136 -15.61 -14.47 -20.61
N ALA A 137 -15.41 -14.91 -21.85
CA ALA A 137 -15.95 -14.27 -23.04
C ALA A 137 -17.03 -15.18 -23.63
N ASP A 138 -18.12 -15.35 -22.88
CA ASP A 138 -19.21 -16.27 -23.24
C ASP A 138 -19.98 -15.79 -24.50
N ASP A 139 -19.99 -14.47 -24.76
CA ASP A 139 -20.72 -13.86 -25.88
C ASP A 139 -19.85 -13.47 -27.09
N TRP A 140 -18.62 -14.00 -27.22
CA TRP A 140 -17.79 -13.73 -28.41
C TRP A 140 -18.41 -14.31 -29.71
N ALA A 141 -19.35 -15.26 -29.60
CA ALA A 141 -19.91 -16.01 -30.74
C ALA A 141 -21.16 -15.39 -31.42
N GLY A 142 -21.33 -14.07 -31.40
CA GLY A 142 -22.49 -13.42 -32.05
C GLY A 142 -22.30 -12.97 -33.51
N TRP A 143 -21.06 -12.71 -33.97
CA TRP A 143 -20.83 -11.87 -35.17
C TRP A 143 -19.73 -12.33 -36.14
N VAL A 144 -19.34 -13.61 -36.14
CA VAL A 144 -18.40 -14.16 -37.14
C VAL A 144 -18.83 -15.53 -37.64
N ASN A 145 -19.93 -15.57 -38.41
CA ASN A 145 -20.36 -16.78 -39.13
C ASN A 145 -19.89 -16.81 -40.60
N ASP A 146 -19.04 -15.87 -41.05
CA ASP A 146 -18.65 -15.76 -42.46
C ASP A 146 -17.22 -16.21 -42.77
N LYS A 147 -16.48 -16.80 -41.82
CA LYS A 147 -15.06 -17.19 -42.04
C LYS A 147 -14.59 -18.53 -41.43
N PHE A 148 -15.49 -19.47 -41.14
CA PHE A 148 -15.11 -20.87 -40.91
C PHE A 148 -15.80 -21.80 -41.90
#